data_AF-A0A1Q3UAR8-F1
#
_entry.id   AF-A0A1Q3UAR8-F1
#
_cell.length_a   1.000
_cell.length_b   1.000
_cell.length_c   1.000
_cell.angle_alpha   90.00
_cell.angle_beta   90.00
_cell.angle_gamma   90.00
#
_symmetry.space_group_name_H-M   'P 1'
#
loop_
_entity.id
_entity.type
_entity.pdbx_description
1 polymer ?
#
loop_
_entity_poly.entity_id
_entity_poly.type
_entity_poly.pdbx_seq_one_letter_code
_entity_poly.pdbx_strand_id
1 'polypeptide(L)'
;MATKLTLSADDDTVALAKRLASNNNISVSKLFKKLLNEFSKTELKKDPLLEKYEKMEFSDDIKALSGILKGKVPDDVNIWDCKYEYLKEKYDL
;
A
#
# COMPACT_ATOMS: atom_id res chain seq x y z
N MET A 1 2.02 -29.37 13.18
CA MET A 1 3.48 -29.49 12.96
C MET A 1 4.14 -28.14 13.22
N ALA A 2 5.32 -28.11 13.81
CA ALA A 2 6.07 -26.88 14.08
C ALA A 2 7.25 -26.76 13.09
N THR A 3 7.20 -25.76 12.23
CA THR A 3 8.27 -25.46 11.27
C THR A 3 9.24 -24.44 11.89
N LYS A 4 10.55 -24.65 11.73
CA LYS A 4 11.58 -23.73 12.22
C LYS A 4 11.95 -22.75 11.11
N LEU A 5 12.02 -21.47 11.45
CA LEU A 5 12.50 -20.38 10.58
C LEU A 5 13.82 -19.87 11.15
N THR A 6 14.86 -19.82 10.31
CA THR A 6 16.17 -19.28 10.68
C THR A 6 16.34 -17.94 9.99
N LEU A 7 16.76 -16.93 10.76
CA LEU A 7 16.88 -15.53 10.31
C LEU A 7 18.36 -15.14 10.45
N SER A 8 18.87 -14.37 9.50
CA SER A 8 20.14 -13.65 9.71
C SER A 8 19.82 -12.26 10.24
N ALA A 9 20.44 -11.87 11.35
CA ALA A 9 20.27 -10.57 11.98
C ALA A 9 21.58 -10.17 12.67
N ASP A 10 21.83 -8.87 12.79
CA ASP A 10 22.93 -8.32 13.56
C ASP A 10 22.75 -8.54 15.07
N ASP A 11 23.85 -8.44 15.81
CA ASP A 11 23.88 -8.71 17.26
C ASP A 11 22.99 -7.73 18.05
N ASP A 12 22.90 -6.46 17.62
CA ASP A 12 22.09 -5.44 18.27
C ASP A 12 20.59 -5.76 18.13
N THR A 13 20.16 -6.18 16.95
CA THR A 13 18.79 -6.63 16.69
C THR A 13 18.44 -7.86 17.54
N VAL A 14 19.36 -8.82 17.67
CA VAL A 14 19.16 -10.01 18.54
C VAL A 14 19.04 -9.61 20.01
N ALA A 15 19.90 -8.69 20.48
CA ALA A 15 19.85 -8.19 21.85
C ALA A 15 18.53 -7.44 22.14
N LEU A 16 18.09 -6.60 21.20
CA LEU A 16 16.84 -5.87 21.29
C LEU A 16 15.64 -6.83 21.33
N ALA A 17 15.61 -7.84 20.47
CA ALA A 17 14.53 -8.83 20.45
C ALA A 17 14.44 -9.60 21.78
N LYS A 18 15.58 -10.00 22.35
CA LYS A 18 15.64 -10.64 23.67
C LYS A 18 15.12 -9.72 24.77
N ARG A 19 15.57 -8.46 24.81
CA ARG A 19 15.12 -7.47 25.81
C ARG A 19 13.62 -7.23 25.74
N LEU A 20 13.07 -7.05 24.54
CA LEU A 20 11.62 -6.86 24.34
C LEU A 20 10.82 -8.09 24.76
N ALA A 21 11.32 -9.29 24.44
CA ALA A 21 10.69 -10.55 24.83
C ALA A 21 10.68 -10.71 26.36
N SER A 22 11.80 -10.43 27.03
CA SER A 22 11.93 -10.45 28.49
C SER A 22 10.99 -9.45 29.18
N ASN A 23 10.96 -8.20 28.72
CA ASN A 23 10.10 -7.16 29.31
C ASN A 23 8.60 -7.50 29.22
N ASN A 24 8.20 -8.20 28.17
CA ASN A 24 6.82 -8.63 27.97
C ASN A 24 6.54 -10.05 28.51
N ASN A 25 7.52 -10.70 29.14
CA ASN A 25 7.45 -12.07 29.64
C ASN A 25 6.95 -13.08 28.59
N ILE A 26 7.47 -12.96 27.35
CA ILE A 26 7.14 -13.84 26.22
C ILE A 26 8.40 -14.38 25.57
N SER A 27 8.27 -15.43 24.75
CA SER A 27 9.37 -15.91 23.91
C SER A 27 9.59 -15.00 22.70
N VAL A 28 10.82 -14.97 22.19
CA VAL A 28 11.17 -14.26 20.94
C VAL A 28 10.34 -14.78 19.76
N SER A 29 10.08 -16.09 19.71
CA SER A 29 9.20 -16.68 18.69
C SER A 29 7.75 -16.17 18.77
N LYS A 30 7.24 -15.89 19.97
CA LYS A 30 5.89 -15.32 20.18
C LYS A 30 5.86 -13.82 19.87
N LEU A 31 6.94 -13.10 20.19
CA LEU A 31 7.14 -11.71 19.77
C LEU A 31 7.11 -11.58 18.24
N PHE A 32 7.88 -12.42 17.54
CA PHE A 32 7.93 -12.42 16.08
C PHE A 32 6.58 -12.75 15.43
N LYS A 33 5.84 -13.73 15.98
CA LYS A 33 4.48 -14.05 15.51
C LYS A 33 3.51 -12.87 15.66
N LYS A 34 3.58 -12.15 16.79
CA LYS A 34 2.75 -10.94 16.99
C LYS A 34 3.09 -9.88 15.97
N LEU A 35 4.38 -9.62 15.76
CA LEU A 35 4.86 -8.65 14.77
C LEU A 35 4.32 -8.96 13.37
N LEU A 36 4.46 -10.21 12.89
CA LEU A 36 3.93 -10.60 11.58
C LEU A 36 2.41 -10.45 11.49
N ASN A 37 1.68 -10.77 12.55
CA ASN A 37 0.23 -10.60 12.61
C ASN A 37 -0.21 -9.13 12.64
N GLU A 38 0.64 -8.21 13.10
CA GLU A 38 0.39 -6.77 13.04
C GLU A 38 0.70 -6.21 11.65
N PHE A 39 1.81 -6.64 11.04
CA PHE A 39 2.14 -6.28 9.66
C PHE A 39 1.05 -6.73 8.68
N SER A 40 0.54 -7.96 8.80
CA SER A 40 -0.51 -8.45 7.91
C SER A 40 -1.84 -7.68 8.02
N LYS A 41 -2.13 -7.08 9.18
CA LYS A 41 -3.29 -6.20 9.36
C LYS A 41 -3.08 -4.82 8.76
N THR A 42 -1.82 -4.38 8.65
CA THR A 42 -1.47 -3.07 8.10
C THR A 42 -1.58 -3.07 6.58
N GLU A 43 -1.20 -4.16 5.91
CA GLU A 43 -1.33 -4.29 4.45
C GLU A 43 -2.78 -4.33 3.95
N LEU A 44 -3.75 -4.67 4.81
CA LEU A 44 -5.17 -4.77 4.45
C LEU A 44 -5.98 -3.50 4.71
N LYS A 45 -5.39 -2.43 5.25
CA LYS A 45 -6.07 -1.13 5.25
C LYS A 45 -5.99 -0.52 3.85
N LYS A 46 -6.80 -1.03 2.92
CA LYS A 46 -7.26 -0.20 1.80
C LYS A 46 -7.82 1.08 2.42
N ASP A 47 -7.43 2.22 1.89
CA ASP A 47 -7.94 3.51 2.35
C ASP A 47 -9.48 3.43 2.35
N PRO A 48 -10.18 3.71 3.47
CA PRO A 48 -11.63 3.70 3.52
C PRO A 48 -12.28 4.55 2.43
N LEU A 49 -11.59 5.61 1.98
CA LEU A 49 -12.00 6.41 0.83
C LEU A 49 -11.89 5.62 -0.47
N LEU A 50 -10.79 4.91 -0.72
CA LEU A 50 -10.62 4.09 -1.92
C LEU A 50 -11.67 2.98 -2.03
N GLU A 51 -12.01 2.29 -0.93
CA GLU A 51 -13.11 1.31 -0.96
C GLU A 51 -14.48 1.95 -1.22
N LYS A 52 -14.71 3.17 -0.69
CA LYS A 52 -15.94 3.93 -0.93
C LYS A 52 -16.05 4.36 -2.40
N TYR A 53 -14.95 4.81 -3.00
CA TYR A 53 -14.91 5.23 -4.40
C TYR A 53 -14.93 4.04 -5.37
N GLU A 54 -14.34 2.89 -5.04
CA GLU A 54 -14.45 1.64 -5.83
C GLU A 54 -15.91 1.16 -5.93
N LYS A 55 -16.71 1.36 -4.87
CA LYS A 55 -18.11 0.92 -4.82
C LYS A 55 -19.11 2.02 -5.20
N MET A 56 -18.62 3.22 -5.52
CA MET A 56 -19.47 4.34 -5.90
C MET A 56 -19.91 4.15 -7.35
N GLU A 57 -21.19 3.85 -7.56
CA GLU A 57 -21.76 3.91 -8.90
C GLU A 57 -21.83 5.38 -9.34
N PHE A 58 -21.10 5.71 -10.41
CA PHE A 58 -21.18 7.02 -11.03
C PHE A 58 -22.59 7.24 -11.61
N SER A 59 -23.12 8.47 -11.48
CA SER A 59 -24.36 8.89 -12.16
C SER A 59 -24.24 8.68 -13.66
N ASP A 60 -25.37 8.43 -14.33
CA ASP A 60 -25.40 8.21 -15.77
C ASP A 60 -24.90 9.43 -16.57
N ASP A 61 -25.03 10.65 -16.02
CA ASP A 61 -24.44 11.87 -16.59
C ASP A 61 -22.91 11.83 -16.59
N ILE A 62 -22.30 11.27 -15.53
CA ILE A 62 -20.84 11.12 -15.41
C ILE A 62 -20.35 9.97 -16.30
N LYS A 63 -21.13 8.89 -16.42
CA LYS A 63 -20.86 7.83 -17.41
C LYS A 63 -20.96 8.35 -18.85
N ALA A 64 -21.87 9.27 -19.13
CA ALA A 64 -21.97 9.92 -20.43
C ALA A 64 -20.71 10.74 -20.73
N LEU A 65 -20.14 11.44 -19.73
CA LEU A 65 -18.86 12.15 -19.88
C LEU A 65 -17.67 11.22 -20.14
N SER A 66 -17.62 10.04 -19.51
CA SER A 66 -16.57 9.06 -19.80
C SER A 66 -16.72 8.43 -21.19
N GLY A 67 -17.96 8.25 -21.66
CA GLY A 67 -18.28 7.87 -23.03
C GLY A 67 -17.89 8.93 -24.08
N ILE A 68 -18.02 10.22 -23.74
CA ILE A 68 -17.61 11.35 -24.61
C ILE A 68 -16.08 11.41 -24.79
N LEU A 69 -15.31 10.90 -23.82
CA LEU A 69 -13.84 10.78 -23.92
C LEU A 69 -13.38 9.48 -24.58
N LYS A 70 -14.24 8.46 -24.67
CA LYS A 70 -13.95 7.17 -25.30
C LYS A 70 -13.82 7.36 -26.82
N GLY A 71 -12.59 7.46 -27.31
CA GLY A 71 -12.26 7.72 -28.72
C GLY A 71 -11.79 9.15 -29.02
N LYS A 72 -11.79 10.06 -28.04
CA LYS A 72 -11.19 11.42 -28.17
C LYS A 72 -9.75 11.48 -27.66
N VAL A 73 -9.41 10.59 -26.74
CA VAL A 73 -8.03 10.36 -26.28
C VAL A 73 -7.56 9.08 -26.98
N PRO A 74 -6.55 9.17 -27.86
CA PRO A 74 -5.93 7.98 -28.45
C PRO A 74 -5.50 6.98 -27.37
N ASP A 75 -5.70 5.68 -27.59
CA ASP A 75 -5.38 4.62 -26.61
C ASP A 75 -3.87 4.56 -26.26
N ASP A 76 -3.04 5.25 -27.04
CA ASP A 76 -1.59 5.42 -26.91
C ASP A 76 -1.18 6.70 -26.16
N VAL A 77 -2.14 7.50 -25.65
CA VAL A 77 -1.79 8.65 -24.81
C VAL A 77 -1.28 8.21 -23.46
N ASN A 78 0.02 8.35 -23.28
CA ASN A 78 0.69 8.15 -22.01
C ASN A 78 0.30 9.28 -21.03
N ILE A 79 -0.42 8.91 -19.97
CA ILE A 79 -0.89 9.81 -18.91
C ILE A 79 0.27 10.60 -18.27
N TRP A 80 1.48 10.04 -18.25
CA TRP A 80 2.67 10.71 -17.71
C TRP A 80 3.15 11.87 -18.58
N ASP A 81 3.02 11.76 -19.90
CA ASP A 81 3.44 12.80 -20.83
C ASP A 81 2.46 13.99 -20.75
N CYS A 82 1.15 13.73 -20.67
CA CYS A 82 0.15 14.79 -20.43
C CYS A 82 0.37 15.49 -19.08
N LYS A 83 0.72 14.73 -18.03
CA LYS A 83 1.02 15.32 -16.72
C LYS A 83 2.25 16.21 -16.78
N TYR A 84 3.27 15.81 -17.52
CA TYR A 84 4.50 16.59 -17.69
C TYR A 84 4.22 17.91 -18.43
N GLU A 85 3.51 17.87 -19.56
CA GLU A 85 3.11 19.07 -20.31
C GLU A 85 2.28 20.05 -19.48
N TYR A 86 1.30 19.54 -18.70
CA TYR A 86 0.51 20.38 -17.79
C TYR A 86 1.36 21.06 -16.71
N LEU A 87 2.31 20.32 -16.13
CA LEU A 87 3.20 20.87 -15.10
C LEU A 87 4.17 21.89 -15.68
N LYS A 88 4.65 21.67 -16.90
CA LYS A 88 5.46 22.61 -17.65
C LYS A 88 4.70 23.90 -17.95
N GLU A 89 3.49 23.82 -18.49
CA GLU A 89 2.68 25.01 -18.81
C GLU A 89 2.31 25.83 -17.55
N LYS A 90 2.05 25.15 -16.43
CA LYS A 90 1.59 25.80 -15.20
C LYS A 90 2.70 26.32 -14.30
N TYR A 91 3.87 25.67 -14.33
CA TYR A 91 4.97 25.96 -13.41
C TYR A 91 6.28 26.34 -14.13
N ASP A 92 6.25 26.51 -15.45
CA ASP A 92 7.37 26.93 -16.31
C ASP A 92 8.64 26.09 -16.10
N LEU A 93 8.46 24.76 -16.11
CA LEU A 93 9.50 23.74 -15.92
C LEU A 93 10.22 23.33 -17.20
#